data_AF-A0A433U979-F1
#
_entry.id   AF-A0A433U979-F1
#
_cell.length_a   1.000
_cell.length_b   1.000
_cell.length_c   1.000
_cell.angle_alpha   90.00
_cell.angle_beta   90.00
_cell.angle_gamma   90.00
#
_symmetry.space_group_name_H-M   'P 1'
#
loop_
_entity.id
_entity.type
_entity.pdbx_description
1 polymer ?
#
loop_
_entity_poly.entity_id
_entity_poly.type
_entity_poly.pdbx_seq_one_letter_code
_entity_poly.pdbx_strand_id
1 'polypeptide(L)'
;MGSFVTKVNSLVLAASVPGFNVTGLSENVTMTFEHETDNATTPRCVFWSETSNTWSSEGCAVVRSAPGVTQCGCDHLTNFALLMDVYQEGSGLSSRDREILSYISYIGCGVSLAALVLTLATYTLFRKLRRDNPSKILVHLCAALLLSNLVYLAGMHDYSFSNSAACK
;
A
#
# COMPACT_ATOMS: atom_id res chain seq x y z
N MET A 1 -4.35 14.78 0.18
CA MET A 1 -3.62 14.23 -0.99
C MET A 1 -3.69 12.72 -0.89
N GLY A 2 -4.41 12.06 -1.81
CA GLY A 2 -4.53 10.60 -1.81
C GLY A 2 -3.18 9.95 -2.06
N SER A 3 -2.82 8.94 -1.27
CA SER A 3 -1.63 8.14 -1.55
C SER A 3 -1.95 7.22 -2.73
N PHE A 4 -1.40 7.50 -3.90
CA PHE A 4 -1.42 6.58 -5.03
C PHE A 4 -0.56 5.36 -4.68
N VAL A 5 -1.19 4.19 -4.52
CA VAL A 5 -0.47 2.95 -4.24
C VAL A 5 -0.02 2.38 -5.59
N THR A 6 1.17 2.80 -6.00
CA THR A 6 1.79 2.34 -7.25
C THR A 6 2.47 0.98 -7.05
N LYS A 7 2.33 0.09 -8.04
CA LYS A 7 2.99 -1.22 -8.06
C LYS A 7 3.75 -1.38 -9.36
N VAL A 8 4.85 -2.11 -9.32
CA VAL A 8 5.53 -2.60 -10.52
C VAL A 8 4.57 -3.50 -11.31
N ASN A 9 4.34 -3.15 -12.58
CA ASN A 9 3.44 -3.87 -13.49
C ASN A 9 4.15 -4.28 -14.79
N SER A 10 5.44 -4.61 -14.68
CA SER A 10 6.27 -5.15 -15.75
C SER A 10 7.42 -5.96 -15.17
N LEU A 11 8.11 -6.69 -16.03
CA LEU A 11 9.45 -7.18 -15.73
C LEU A 11 10.43 -6.00 -15.57
N VAL A 12 11.47 -6.20 -14.77
CA VAL A 12 12.56 -5.23 -14.61
C VAL A 12 13.55 -5.42 -15.75
N LEU A 13 13.87 -4.33 -16.47
CA LEU A 13 14.86 -4.32 -17.54
C LEU A 13 16.14 -3.65 -17.05
N ALA A 14 17.29 -4.26 -17.30
CA ALA A 14 18.57 -3.69 -16.90
C ALA A 14 19.45 -3.42 -18.13
N ALA A 15 20.08 -2.26 -18.16
CA ALA A 15 21.10 -1.92 -19.14
C ALA A 15 22.25 -1.20 -18.43
N SER A 16 23.48 -1.66 -18.61
CA SER A 16 24.67 -1.03 -18.05
C SER A 16 25.90 -1.32 -18.89
N VAL A 17 26.90 -0.43 -18.81
CA VAL A 17 28.22 -0.62 -19.42
C VAL A 17 29.22 -0.89 -18.31
N PRO A 18 29.98 -2.00 -18.33
CA PRO A 18 30.95 -2.31 -17.29
C PRO A 18 31.95 -1.17 -17.08
N GLY A 19 32.06 -0.70 -15.83
CA GLY A 19 33.02 0.33 -15.43
C GLY A 19 32.57 1.78 -15.68
N PHE A 20 31.36 2.03 -16.19
CA PHE A 20 30.85 3.37 -16.45
C PHE A 20 29.44 3.56 -15.91
N ASN A 21 29.19 4.72 -15.29
CA ASN A 21 27.84 5.18 -14.98
C ASN A 21 27.40 6.14 -16.10
N VAL A 22 26.50 5.67 -16.96
CA VAL A 22 26.09 6.42 -18.15
C VAL A 22 24.82 7.19 -17.84
N THR A 23 24.92 8.52 -17.79
CA THR A 23 23.82 9.45 -17.53
C THR A 23 23.88 10.63 -18.51
N GLY A 24 22.74 11.29 -18.74
CA GLY A 24 22.65 12.45 -19.64
C GLY A 24 22.91 12.11 -21.11
N LEU A 25 22.43 10.95 -21.58
CA LEU A 25 22.54 10.58 -22.99
C LEU A 25 21.86 11.64 -23.89
N SER A 26 22.52 12.03 -24.98
CA SER A 26 21.94 12.95 -25.97
C SER A 26 20.75 12.33 -26.73
N GLU A 27 20.68 11.01 -26.78
CA GLU A 27 19.56 10.25 -27.34
C GLU A 27 19.07 9.26 -26.29
N ASN A 28 17.80 9.39 -25.90
CA ASN A 28 17.23 8.58 -24.84
C ASN A 28 17.10 7.12 -25.27
N VAL A 29 17.43 6.21 -24.35
CA VAL A 29 17.16 4.79 -24.52
C VAL A 29 15.67 4.57 -24.43
N THR A 30 15.11 4.01 -25.50
CA THR A 30 13.69 3.71 -25.59
C THR A 30 13.45 2.23 -25.31
N MET A 31 12.66 1.93 -24.28
CA MET A 31 12.27 0.57 -23.91
C MET A 31 10.76 0.39 -23.94
N THR A 32 10.32 -0.81 -24.29
CA THR A 32 8.91 -1.16 -24.37
C THR A 32 8.59 -2.18 -23.29
N PHE A 33 7.64 -1.84 -22.42
CA PHE A 33 7.15 -2.70 -21.34
C PHE A 33 5.77 -3.23 -21.69
N GLU A 34 5.62 -4.56 -21.66
CA GLU A 34 4.32 -5.22 -21.64
C GLU A 34 3.73 -5.14 -20.24
N HIS A 35 2.42 -4.91 -20.17
CA HIS A 35 1.70 -4.82 -18.90
C HIS A 35 1.44 -6.22 -18.35
N GLU A 36 1.82 -6.47 -17.10
CA GLU A 36 1.42 -7.70 -16.40
C GLU A 36 -0.09 -7.75 -16.14
N THR A 37 -0.71 -6.59 -15.93
CA THR A 37 -2.16 -6.43 -15.78
C THR A 37 -2.67 -5.22 -16.56
N ASP A 38 -3.74 -5.41 -17.34
CA ASP A 38 -4.36 -4.36 -18.16
C ASP A 38 -5.27 -3.39 -17.37
N ASN A 39 -5.54 -3.71 -16.10
CA ASN A 39 -6.47 -2.97 -15.23
C ASN A 39 -5.80 -1.83 -14.43
N ALA A 40 -4.54 -1.51 -14.72
CA ALA A 40 -3.81 -0.49 -13.99
C ALA A 40 -3.71 0.80 -14.83
N THR A 41 -3.96 1.94 -14.19
CA THR A 41 -3.95 3.26 -14.84
C THR A 41 -2.67 4.03 -14.54
N THR A 42 -2.39 5.03 -15.36
CA THR A 42 -1.34 6.02 -15.11
C THR A 42 0.06 5.39 -15.09
N PRO A 43 0.58 4.96 -16.24
CA PRO A 43 1.92 4.41 -16.32
C PRO A 43 2.97 5.45 -15.92
N ARG A 44 3.96 5.01 -15.14
CA ARG A 44 5.14 5.79 -14.76
C ARG A 44 6.38 4.97 -15.05
N CYS A 45 7.22 5.53 -15.93
CA CYS A 45 8.55 5.00 -16.20
C CYS A 45 9.48 5.39 -15.04
N VAL A 46 10.10 4.40 -14.42
CA VAL A 46 11.00 4.62 -13.29
C VAL A 46 12.25 3.75 -13.40
N PHE A 47 13.27 4.13 -12.64
CA PHE A 47 14.47 3.34 -12.41
C PHE A 47 14.70 3.14 -10.91
N TRP A 48 15.45 2.10 -10.56
CA TRP A 48 15.88 1.88 -9.18
C TRP A 48 17.05 2.81 -8.86
N SER A 49 16.82 3.77 -7.97
CA SER A 49 17.87 4.66 -7.48
C SER A 49 18.54 4.06 -6.26
N GLU A 50 19.82 3.69 -6.38
CA GLU A 50 20.62 3.17 -5.25
C GLU A 50 20.93 4.24 -4.20
N THR A 51 20.97 5.51 -4.59
CA THR A 51 21.25 6.62 -3.65
C THR A 51 20.11 6.85 -2.68
N SER A 52 18.87 6.82 -3.18
CA SER A 52 17.65 7.03 -2.40
C SER A 52 16.97 5.73 -1.98
N ASN A 53 17.50 4.57 -2.40
CA ASN A 53 16.92 3.23 -2.17
C ASN A 53 15.42 3.17 -2.51
N THR A 54 15.01 3.83 -3.59
CA THR A 54 13.62 3.91 -4.03
C THR A 54 13.53 3.97 -5.55
N TRP A 55 12.35 3.65 -6.08
CA TRP A 55 12.01 3.91 -7.47
C TRP A 55 11.94 5.42 -7.72
N SER A 56 12.64 5.91 -8.74
CA SER A 56 12.67 7.31 -9.17
C SER A 56 12.28 7.44 -10.63
N SER A 57 11.55 8.50 -10.99
CA SER A 57 11.23 8.83 -12.38
C SER A 57 12.16 9.88 -12.98
N GLU A 58 13.22 10.27 -12.27
CA GLU A 58 14.18 11.27 -12.74
C GLU A 58 14.86 10.81 -14.02
N GLY A 59 14.95 11.67 -15.03
CA GLY A 59 15.55 11.32 -16.33
C GLY A 59 14.73 10.32 -17.16
N CYS A 60 13.53 9.91 -16.71
CA CYS A 60 12.67 8.95 -17.39
C CYS A 60 11.30 9.54 -17.73
N ALA A 61 10.79 9.28 -18.93
CA ALA A 61 9.49 9.75 -19.38
C ALA A 61 8.72 8.67 -20.15
N VAL A 62 7.38 8.72 -20.05
CA VAL A 62 6.50 7.93 -20.92
C VAL A 62 6.50 8.56 -22.30
N VAL A 63 6.96 7.81 -23.30
CA VAL A 63 6.97 8.25 -24.71
C VAL A 63 5.63 7.95 -25.35
N ARG A 64 5.10 6.75 -25.10
CA ARG A 64 3.81 6.31 -25.63
C ARG A 64 3.17 5.33 -24.66
N SER A 65 1.85 5.43 -24.50
CA SER A 65 1.07 4.44 -23.77
C SER A 65 -0.08 3.94 -24.62
N ALA A 66 -0.26 2.63 -24.68
CA ALA A 66 -1.40 1.95 -25.29
C ALA A 66 -1.90 0.85 -24.34
N PRO A 67 -3.10 0.29 -24.56
CA PRO A 67 -3.57 -0.86 -23.78
C PRO A 67 -2.59 -2.02 -23.88
N GLY A 68 -2.18 -2.57 -22.74
CA GLY A 68 -1.25 -3.71 -22.64
C GLY A 68 0.23 -3.37 -22.87
N VAL A 69 0.57 -2.14 -23.28
CA VAL A 69 1.96 -1.77 -23.60
C VAL A 69 2.28 -0.30 -23.33
N THR A 70 3.41 -0.05 -22.67
CA THR A 70 3.95 1.29 -22.48
C THR A 70 5.39 1.38 -22.95
N GLN A 71 5.68 2.41 -23.72
CA GLN A 71 7.02 2.76 -24.14
C GLN A 71 7.58 3.89 -23.26
N CYS A 72 8.75 3.66 -22.71
CA CYS A 72 9.49 4.56 -21.85
C CYS A 72 10.77 5.02 -22.54
N GLY A 73 11.17 6.26 -22.28
CA GLY A 73 12.45 6.82 -22.72
C GLY A 73 13.21 7.36 -21.51
N CYS A 74 14.45 6.90 -21.30
CA CYS A 74 15.31 7.38 -20.22
C CYS A 74 16.67 7.85 -20.74
N ASP A 75 17.27 8.83 -20.06
CA ASP A 75 18.54 9.45 -20.42
C ASP A 75 19.77 8.83 -19.73
N HIS A 76 19.62 7.63 -19.16
CA HIS A 76 20.68 6.93 -18.42
C HIS A 76 20.56 5.42 -18.59
N LEU A 77 21.54 4.67 -18.09
CA LEU A 77 21.60 3.21 -18.13
C LEU A 77 21.62 2.63 -16.71
N THR A 78 20.51 2.03 -16.27
CA THR A 78 20.35 1.43 -14.93
C THR A 78 19.35 0.25 -14.97
N ASN A 79 18.60 0.04 -13.89
CA ASN A 79 17.53 -0.94 -13.76
C ASN A 79 16.17 -0.22 -13.83
N PHE A 80 15.40 -0.48 -14.87
CA PHE A 80 14.13 0.16 -15.19
C PHE A 80 12.94 -0.73 -14.90
N ALA A 81 11.82 -0.09 -14.54
CA ALA A 81 10.54 -0.76 -14.37
C ALA A 81 9.38 0.17 -14.76
N LEU A 82 8.22 -0.42 -15.05
CA LEU A 82 6.97 0.30 -15.20
C LEU A 82 6.17 0.22 -13.90
N LEU A 83 5.91 1.36 -13.27
CA LEU A 83 4.96 1.46 -12.17
C LEU A 83 3.61 1.87 -12.71
N MET A 84 2.56 1.21 -12.27
CA MET A 84 1.19 1.60 -12.56
C MET A 84 0.37 1.67 -11.28
N ASP A 85 -0.66 2.51 -11.29
CA ASP A 85 -1.60 2.56 -10.20
C ASP A 85 -2.59 1.39 -10.31
N VAL A 86 -2.45 0.44 -9.39
CA VAL A 86 -3.28 -0.77 -9.33
C VAL A 86 -4.63 -0.47 -8.68
N TYR A 87 -4.73 0.64 -7.94
CA TYR A 87 -5.99 1.18 -7.45
C TYR A 87 -6.45 2.24 -8.41
N GLN A 88 -6.68 1.82 -9.66
CA GLN A 88 -7.39 2.61 -10.63
C GLN A 88 -8.66 3.16 -9.99
N GLU A 89 -8.85 4.48 -10.07
CA GLU A 89 -10.12 5.18 -9.84
C GLU A 89 -11.30 4.60 -10.67
N GLY A 90 -11.07 3.54 -11.45
CA GLY A 90 -12.06 2.75 -12.18
C GLY A 90 -12.69 1.60 -11.39
N SER A 91 -12.29 1.29 -10.15
CA SER A 91 -13.11 0.45 -9.27
C SER A 91 -14.15 1.29 -8.51
N GLY A 92 -14.81 2.26 -9.17
CA GLY A 92 -16.01 2.97 -8.72
C GLY A 92 -15.98 3.67 -7.35
N LEU A 93 -14.86 3.64 -6.64
CA LEU A 93 -14.70 4.20 -5.31
C LEU A 93 -13.97 5.52 -5.47
N SER A 94 -14.74 6.59 -5.55
CA SER A 94 -14.22 7.95 -5.50
C SER A 94 -13.36 8.14 -4.25
N SER A 95 -12.44 9.09 -4.27
CA SER A 95 -11.75 9.55 -3.06
C SER A 95 -12.70 9.80 -1.88
N ARG A 96 -13.92 10.27 -2.15
CA ARG A 96 -14.99 10.40 -1.16
C ARG A 96 -15.47 9.07 -0.59
N ASP A 97 -15.65 8.05 -1.43
CA ASP A 97 -16.12 6.73 -0.98
C ASP A 97 -15.09 6.08 -0.06
N ARG A 98 -13.80 6.20 -0.40
CA ARG A 98 -12.71 5.74 0.47
C ARG A 98 -12.70 6.47 1.81
N GLU A 99 -12.95 7.78 1.82
CA GLU A 99 -13.06 8.56 3.05
C GLU A 99 -14.27 8.11 3.89
N ILE A 100 -15.42 7.91 3.27
CA ILE A 100 -16.64 7.40 3.91
C ILE A 100 -16.41 6.02 4.52
N LEU A 101 -15.81 5.10 3.77
CA LEU A 101 -15.50 3.76 4.29
C LEU A 101 -14.53 3.82 5.49
N SER A 102 -13.57 4.75 5.48
CA SER A 102 -12.67 4.97 6.60
C SER A 102 -13.42 5.47 7.84
N TYR A 103 -14.32 6.44 7.70
CA TYR A 103 -15.15 6.91 8.82
C TYR A 103 -16.06 5.82 9.38
N ILE A 104 -16.73 5.06 8.51
CA ILE A 104 -17.59 3.94 8.94
C ILE A 104 -16.77 2.90 9.71
N SER A 105 -15.58 2.57 9.21
CA SER A 105 -14.67 1.61 9.87
C SER A 105 -14.20 2.13 11.23
N TYR A 106 -13.83 3.42 11.31
CA TYR A 106 -13.39 4.04 12.56
C TYR A 106 -14.50 4.06 13.62
N ILE A 107 -15.72 4.46 13.25
CA ILE A 107 -16.87 4.45 14.15
C ILE A 107 -17.22 3.01 14.56
N GLY A 108 -17.24 2.07 13.62
CA GLY A 108 -17.53 0.67 13.87
C GLY A 108 -16.52 0.01 14.82
N CYS A 109 -15.22 0.28 14.65
CA CYS A 109 -14.17 -0.16 15.57
C CYS A 109 -14.33 0.46 16.95
N GLY A 110 -14.65 1.75 17.05
CA GLY A 110 -14.89 2.42 18.33
C GLY A 110 -16.05 1.81 19.12
N VAL A 111 -17.19 1.57 18.45
CA VAL A 111 -18.36 0.91 19.06
C VAL A 111 -18.03 -0.52 19.49
N SER A 112 -17.31 -1.27 18.65
CA SER A 112 -16.88 -2.64 18.95
C SER A 112 -15.96 -2.69 20.16
N LEU A 113 -14.99 -1.79 20.26
CA LEU A 113 -14.10 -1.68 21.42
C LEU A 113 -14.87 -1.36 22.70
N ALA A 114 -15.80 -0.41 22.66
CA ALA A 114 -16.62 -0.07 23.82
C ALA A 114 -17.44 -1.29 24.30
N ALA A 115 -18.06 -2.03 23.37
CA ALA A 115 -18.82 -3.24 23.69
C ALA A 115 -17.94 -4.35 24.28
N LEU A 116 -16.75 -4.58 23.71
CA LEU A 116 -15.79 -5.57 24.22
C LEU A 116 -15.30 -5.22 25.63
N VAL A 117 -14.98 -3.95 25.88
CA VAL A 117 -14.56 -3.46 27.20
C VAL A 117 -15.68 -3.62 28.22
N LEU A 118 -16.91 -3.24 27.89
CA LEU A 118 -18.07 -3.43 28.78
C LEU A 118 -18.30 -4.91 29.09
N THR A 119 -18.17 -5.78 28.09
CA THR A 119 -18.30 -7.23 28.25
C THR A 119 -17.24 -7.75 29.23
N LEU A 120 -15.97 -7.39 29.04
CA LEU A 120 -14.86 -7.75 29.93
C LEU A 120 -15.05 -7.19 31.35
N ALA A 121 -15.51 -5.93 31.49
CA ALA A 121 -15.81 -5.31 32.77
C ALA A 121 -16.91 -6.08 33.52
N THR A 122 -17.97 -6.47 32.81
CA THR A 122 -19.07 -7.26 33.40
C THR A 122 -18.57 -8.62 33.89
N TYR A 123 -17.76 -9.33 33.11
CA TYR A 123 -17.18 -10.62 33.52
C TYR A 123 -16.15 -10.51 34.66
N THR A 124 -15.50 -9.35 34.82
CA THR A 124 -14.52 -9.12 35.90
C THR A 124 -15.18 -8.70 37.21
N LEU A 125 -16.20 -7.84 37.16
CA LEU A 125 -16.94 -7.37 38.33
C LEU A 125 -17.92 -8.42 38.87
N PHE A 126 -18.61 -9.15 38.00
CA PHE A 126 -19.55 -10.20 38.42
C PHE A 126 -18.84 -11.54 38.55
N ARG A 127 -18.17 -11.76 39.70
CA ARG A 127 -17.47 -13.01 40.05
C ARG A 127 -18.37 -14.27 39.95
N LYS A 128 -19.70 -14.12 40.00
CA LYS A 128 -20.70 -15.18 39.78
C LYS A 128 -20.70 -15.70 38.34
N LEU A 129 -20.59 -14.83 37.32
CA LEU A 129 -20.54 -15.20 35.90
C LEU A 129 -19.22 -15.88 35.50
N ARG A 130 -18.13 -15.56 36.21
CA ARG A 130 -16.78 -16.14 35.98
C ARG A 130 -16.71 -17.65 36.28
N ARG A 131 -17.65 -18.19 37.04
CA ARG A 131 -17.63 -19.61 37.46
C ARG A 131 -18.11 -20.56 36.37
N ASP A 132 -18.78 -20.05 35.34
CA ASP A 132 -19.23 -20.84 34.20
C ASP A 132 -18.08 -21.07 33.20
N ASN A 133 -17.82 -22.34 32.87
CA ASN A 133 -16.85 -22.73 31.84
C ASN A 133 -16.99 -22.00 30.48
N PRO A 134 -18.21 -21.74 29.94
CA PRO A 134 -18.36 -20.97 28.69
C PRO A 134 -17.84 -19.52 28.81
N SER A 135 -17.86 -18.92 30.00
CA SER A 135 -17.42 -17.54 30.24
C SER A 135 -15.91 -17.38 30.07
N LYS A 136 -15.11 -18.44 30.29
CA LYS A 136 -13.66 -18.41 30.09
C LYS A 136 -13.31 -18.32 28.60
N ILE A 137 -13.99 -19.10 27.75
CA ILE A 137 -13.81 -19.08 26.29
C ILE A 137 -14.17 -17.70 25.74
N LEU A 138 -15.30 -17.14 26.20
CA LEU A 138 -15.75 -15.83 25.76
C LEU A 138 -14.77 -14.70 26.14
N VAL A 139 -14.13 -14.79 27.32
CA VAL A 139 -13.10 -13.83 27.72
C VAL A 139 -11.88 -13.90 26.81
N HIS A 140 -11.40 -15.10 26.45
CA HIS A 140 -10.28 -15.26 25.51
C HIS A 140 -10.64 -14.74 24.11
N LEU A 141 -11.86 -15.01 23.64
CA LEU A 141 -12.36 -14.49 22.36
C LEU A 141 -12.43 -12.95 22.38
N CYS A 142 -13.02 -12.36 23.42
CA CYS A 142 -13.12 -10.91 23.55
C CYS A 142 -11.75 -10.24 23.62
N ALA A 143 -10.79 -10.85 24.35
CA ALA A 143 -9.42 -10.36 24.41
C ALA A 143 -8.73 -10.41 23.04
N ALA A 144 -8.88 -11.51 22.29
CA ALA A 144 -8.33 -11.64 20.94
C ALA A 144 -8.94 -10.61 19.97
N LEU A 145 -10.26 -10.42 20.02
CA LEU A 145 -10.96 -9.42 19.20
C LEU A 145 -10.55 -7.99 19.56
N LEU A 146 -10.36 -7.70 20.85
CA LEU A 146 -9.90 -6.39 21.32
C LEU A 146 -8.48 -6.09 20.80
N LEU A 147 -7.56 -7.05 20.93
CA LEU A 147 -6.21 -6.93 20.39
C LEU A 147 -6.22 -6.73 18.87
N SER A 148 -7.03 -7.51 18.14
CA SER A 148 -7.17 -7.36 16.69
C SER A 148 -7.68 -5.98 16.28
N ASN A 149 -8.67 -5.44 16.99
CA ASN A 149 -9.19 -4.09 16.73
C ASN A 149 -8.16 -3.00 17.04
N LEU A 150 -7.35 -3.17 18.09
CA LEU A 150 -6.25 -2.26 18.41
C LEU A 150 -5.15 -2.28 17.34
N VAL A 151 -4.74 -3.47 16.87
CA VAL A 151 -3.75 -3.61 15.79
C VAL A 151 -4.27 -2.97 14.50
N TYR A 152 -5.54 -3.18 14.18
CA TYR A 152 -6.18 -2.55 13.03
C TYR A 152 -6.18 -1.02 13.13
N LEU A 153 -6.57 -0.47 14.30
CA LEU A 153 -6.54 0.98 14.53
C LEU A 153 -5.13 1.56 14.50
N ALA A 154 -4.14 0.86 15.06
CA ALA A 154 -2.73 1.28 15.00
C ALA A 154 -2.24 1.37 13.55
N GLY A 155 -2.50 0.32 12.75
CA GLY A 155 -2.15 0.32 11.34
C GLY A 155 -2.88 1.40 10.53
N MET A 156 -4.12 1.78 10.91
CA MET A 156 -4.80 2.92 10.31
C MET A 156 -4.21 4.27 10.73
N HIS A 157 -3.78 4.42 11.98
CA HIS A 157 -3.17 5.65 12.50
C HIS A 157 -1.84 5.96 11.81
N ASP A 158 -1.06 4.93 11.48
CA ASP A 158 0.25 5.07 10.81
C ASP A 158 0.15 5.69 9.40
N TYR A 159 -1.01 5.65 8.74
CA TYR A 159 -1.24 6.42 7.50
C TYR A 159 -1.26 7.94 7.75
N SER A 160 -1.54 8.40 8.98
CA SER A 160 -1.64 9.83 9.33
C SER A 160 -0.39 10.38 10.02
N PHE A 161 0.45 9.55 10.63
CA PHE A 161 1.69 9.98 11.28
C PHE A 161 2.87 9.25 10.62
N SER A 162 3.52 9.94 9.68
CA SER A 162 4.71 9.48 8.96
C SER A 162 5.81 9.01 9.93
N ASN A 163 5.78 7.75 10.30
CA ASN A 163 6.90 7.00 10.86
C ASN A 163 6.90 5.61 10.22
N SER A 164 7.51 5.53 9.04
CA SER A 164 7.83 4.29 8.34
C SER A 164 8.85 3.47 9.15
N ALA A 165 8.42 2.81 10.23
CA ALA A 165 9.27 1.91 11.00
C ALA A 165 8.54 0.75 11.71
N ALA A 166 7.21 0.65 11.67
CA ALA A 166 6.51 -0.30 12.54
C ALA A 166 6.20 -1.68 11.94
N CYS A 167 6.20 -1.86 10.62
CA CYS A 167 5.99 -3.18 10.01
C CYS A 167 7.06 -3.46 8.95
N LYS A 168 7.95 -4.40 9.26
CA LYS A 168 8.87 -5.05 8.32
C LYS A 168 8.49 -6.52 8.21
#